data_AF-A0A1Y1Q7K0-F1
#
_entry.id   AF-A0A1Y1Q7K0-F1
#
_cell.length_a   1.000
_cell.length_b   1.000
_cell.length_c   1.000
_cell.angle_alpha   90.00
_cell.angle_beta   90.00
_cell.angle_gamma   90.00
#
_symmetry.space_group_name_H-M   'P 1'
#
loop_
_entity.id
_entity.type
_entity.pdbx_description
1 polymer ?
#
loop_
_entity_poly.entity_id
_entity_poly.type
_entity_poly.pdbx_seq_one_letter_code
_entity_poly.pdbx_strand_id
1 'polypeptide(L)'
;MKLAEFMEAAASTRMTQHVLDGARMVLVDGMKAVDAAKLLDMKRQQLQAAVQRIEAAHKAGRGIPEGWECVTVCVPVELVETVREVGRKAKRDAGLSVD
;
A
#
# COMPACT_ATOMS: atom_id res chain seq x y z
N MET A 1 -3.05 -5.81 5.03
CA MET A 1 -2.42 -4.80 5.92
C MET A 1 -3.05 -4.89 7.31
N LYS A 2 -2.41 -4.36 8.38
CA LYS A 2 -3.01 -4.34 9.73
C LYS A 2 -4.07 -3.24 9.84
N LEU A 3 -5.01 -3.37 10.79
CA LEU A 3 -6.06 -2.37 11.01
C LEU A 3 -5.50 -0.98 11.32
N ALA A 4 -4.51 -0.87 12.21
CA ALA A 4 -3.90 0.42 12.56
C ALA A 4 -3.29 1.12 11.34
N GLU A 5 -2.58 0.36 10.49
CA GLU A 5 -1.99 0.85 9.25
C GLU A 5 -3.05 1.31 8.23
N PHE A 6 -4.18 0.59 8.17
CA PHE A 6 -5.33 0.97 7.36
C PHE A 6 -5.94 2.28 7.83
N MET A 7 -6.17 2.44 9.15
CA MET A 7 -6.79 3.64 9.73
C MET A 7 -5.94 4.89 9.48
N GLU A 8 -4.62 4.78 9.63
CA GLU A 8 -3.68 5.86 9.32
C GLU A 8 -3.74 6.26 7.84
N ALA A 9 -3.68 5.28 6.93
CA ALA A 9 -3.80 5.54 5.50
C ALA A 9 -5.18 6.14 5.14
N ALA A 10 -6.26 5.59 5.68
CA ALA A 10 -7.63 6.06 5.46
C ALA A 10 -7.83 7.50 5.90
N ALA A 11 -7.28 7.90 7.05
CA ALA A 11 -7.37 9.27 7.57
C ALA A 11 -6.74 10.31 6.64
N SER A 12 -5.75 9.92 5.82
CA SER A 12 -5.14 10.79 4.81
C SER A 12 -5.95 10.89 3.50
N THR A 13 -7.01 10.09 3.34
CA THR A 13 -7.83 10.05 2.13
C THR A 13 -9.17 10.77 2.31
N ARG A 14 -9.65 11.44 1.26
CA ARG A 14 -10.97 12.08 1.22
C ARG A 14 -12.03 11.10 0.68
N MET A 15 -12.33 10.05 1.44
CA MET A 15 -13.35 9.05 1.09
C MET A 15 -14.51 9.04 2.09
N THR A 16 -15.68 8.59 1.65
CA THR A 16 -16.83 8.39 2.54
C THR A 16 -16.65 7.13 3.39
N GLN A 17 -17.28 7.09 4.57
CA GLN A 17 -17.20 5.92 5.46
C GLN A 17 -17.63 4.63 4.77
N HIS A 18 -18.70 4.67 3.97
CA HIS A 18 -19.17 3.51 3.18
C HIS A 18 -18.09 2.91 2.27
N VAL A 19 -17.30 3.77 1.62
CA VAL A 19 -16.20 3.34 0.75
C VAL A 19 -15.02 2.81 1.56
N LEU A 20 -14.72 3.44 2.70
CA LEU A 20 -13.68 2.99 3.62
C LEU A 20 -14.01 1.62 4.22
N ASP A 21 -15.27 1.36 4.55
CA ASP A 21 -15.71 0.06 5.07
C ASP A 21 -15.47 -1.05 4.04
N GLY A 22 -15.77 -0.80 2.77
CA GLY A 22 -15.46 -1.73 1.69
C GLY A 22 -13.95 -1.95 1.51
N ALA A 23 -13.16 -0.88 1.57
CA ALA A 23 -11.71 -1.00 1.47
C ALA A 23 -11.12 -1.78 2.66
N ARG A 24 -11.66 -1.59 3.87
CA ARG A 24 -11.29 -2.32 5.10
C ARG A 24 -11.56 -3.81 4.94
N MET A 25 -12.74 -4.18 4.44
CA MET A 25 -13.12 -5.56 4.17
C MET A 25 -12.11 -6.27 3.26
N VAL A 26 -11.58 -5.58 2.27
CA VAL A 26 -10.60 -6.15 1.33
C VAL A 26 -9.21 -6.19 1.95
N LEU A 27 -8.72 -5.05 2.46
CA LEU A 27 -7.31 -4.87 2.83
C LEU A 27 -6.97 -5.40 4.22
N VAL A 28 -7.95 -5.42 5.12
CA VAL A 28 -7.79 -5.87 6.52
C VAL A 28 -8.44 -7.23 6.71
N ASP A 29 -9.68 -7.40 6.28
CA ASP A 29 -10.45 -8.63 6.52
C ASP A 29 -10.16 -9.72 5.45
N GLY A 30 -9.41 -9.40 4.39
CA GLY A 30 -8.97 -10.35 3.36
C GLY A 30 -10.07 -10.78 2.37
N MET A 31 -11.19 -10.05 2.33
CA MET A 31 -12.30 -10.35 1.46
C MET A 31 -11.97 -10.04 -0.01
N LYS A 32 -12.52 -10.81 -0.94
CA LYS A 32 -12.40 -10.48 -2.37
C LYS A 32 -13.15 -9.17 -2.65
N ALA A 33 -12.54 -8.27 -3.43
CA ALA A 33 -13.16 -7.00 -3.80
C ALA A 33 -14.51 -7.17 -4.53
N VAL A 34 -14.73 -8.27 -5.26
CA VAL A 34 -16.02 -8.55 -5.90
C VAL A 34 -17.12 -8.81 -4.87
N ASP A 35 -16.80 -9.52 -3.79
CA ASP A 35 -17.76 -9.92 -2.79
C ASP A 35 -18.06 -8.74 -1.84
N ALA A 36 -17.03 -8.01 -1.43
CA ALA A 36 -17.19 -6.77 -0.65
C ALA A 36 -18.02 -5.72 -1.41
N ALA A 37 -17.80 -5.56 -2.72
CA ALA A 37 -18.57 -4.64 -3.54
C ALA A 37 -20.05 -5.04 -3.62
N LYS A 38 -20.36 -6.34 -3.73
CA LYS A 38 -21.75 -6.82 -3.71
C LYS A 38 -22.44 -6.58 -2.36
N LEU A 39 -21.75 -6.83 -1.26
CA LEU A 39 -22.30 -6.63 0.09
C LEU A 39 -22.67 -5.18 0.37
N LEU A 40 -21.93 -4.23 -0.22
CA LEU A 40 -22.13 -2.80 -0.03
C LEU A 40 -22.92 -2.12 -1.14
N ASP A 41 -23.49 -2.89 -2.09
CA ASP A 41 -24.17 -2.39 -3.28
C ASP A 41 -23.34 -1.36 -4.07
N MET A 42 -22.05 -1.67 -4.25
CA MET A 42 -21.07 -0.82 -4.92
C MET A 42 -20.63 -1.40 -6.25
N LYS A 43 -20.25 -0.53 -7.18
CA LYS A 43 -19.56 -0.96 -8.41
C LYS A 43 -18.17 -1.48 -8.05
N ARG A 44 -17.81 -2.66 -8.57
CA ARG A 44 -16.47 -3.26 -8.39
C ARG A 44 -15.32 -2.29 -8.71
N GLN A 45 -15.45 -1.51 -9.81
CA GLN A 45 -14.44 -0.54 -10.22
C GLN A 45 -14.27 0.60 -9.19
N GLN A 46 -15.36 1.05 -8.58
CA GLN A 46 -15.32 2.06 -7.52
C GLN A 46 -14.57 1.53 -6.30
N LEU A 47 -14.86 0.29 -5.89
CA LEU A 47 -14.16 -0.32 -4.76
C LEU A 47 -12.67 -0.58 -5.07
N GLN A 48 -12.35 -1.06 -6.27
CA GLN A 48 -10.94 -1.24 -6.67
C GLN A 48 -10.16 0.07 -6.65
N ALA A 49 -10.74 1.16 -7.16
CA ALA A 49 -10.11 2.48 -7.11
C ALA A 49 -9.91 2.98 -5.67
N ALA A 50 -10.83 2.64 -4.76
CA ALA A 50 -10.69 2.96 -3.35
C ALA A 50 -9.55 2.18 -2.70
N VAL A 51 -9.50 0.87 -2.91
CA VAL A 51 -8.42 -0.01 -2.42
C VAL A 51 -7.05 0.51 -2.87
N GLN A 52 -6.90 0.80 -4.16
CA GLN A 52 -5.64 1.33 -4.72
C GLN A 52 -5.23 2.66 -4.09
N ARG A 53 -6.18 3.57 -3.82
CA ARG A 53 -5.89 4.84 -3.15
C ARG A 53 -5.44 4.64 -1.70
N ILE A 54 -6.01 3.70 -0.96
CA ILE A 54 -5.56 3.39 0.40
C ILE A 54 -4.16 2.77 0.39
N GLU A 55 -3.89 1.84 -0.53
CA GLU A 55 -2.55 1.26 -0.69
C GLU A 55 -1.50 2.32 -1.07
N ALA A 56 -1.85 3.24 -1.98
CA ALA A 56 -0.98 4.35 -2.36
C ALA A 56 -0.70 5.29 -1.17
N ALA A 57 -1.73 5.65 -0.40
CA ALA A 57 -1.58 6.46 0.81
C ALA A 57 -0.70 5.76 1.85
N HIS A 58 -0.89 4.45 2.05
CA HIS A 58 -0.07 3.64 2.95
C HIS A 58 1.40 3.60 2.52
N LYS A 59 1.66 3.42 1.22
CA LYS A 59 3.03 3.46 0.64
C LYS A 59 3.67 4.83 0.82
N ALA A 60 2.93 5.90 0.51
CA ALA A 60 3.40 7.27 0.65
C ALA A 60 3.76 7.62 2.10
N GLY A 61 2.94 7.20 3.08
CA GLY A 61 3.24 7.38 4.51
C GLY A 61 4.51 6.67 4.97
N ARG A 62 4.98 5.66 4.22
CA ARG A 62 6.24 4.94 4.45
C ARG A 62 7.41 5.48 3.62
N GLY A 63 7.22 6.56 2.89
CA GLY A 63 8.22 7.11 1.97
C GLY A 63 8.51 6.20 0.76
N ILE A 64 7.59 5.30 0.41
CA ILE A 64 7.70 4.44 -0.77
C ILE A 64 7.07 5.17 -1.96
N PRO A 65 7.83 5.49 -3.03
CA PRO A 65 7.29 6.17 -4.20
C PRO A 65 6.20 5.37 -4.94
N GLU A 66 5.46 6.06 -5.81
CA GLU A 66 4.55 5.40 -6.73
C GLU A 66 5.31 4.43 -7.64
N GLY A 67 4.72 3.25 -7.89
CA GLY A 67 5.37 2.19 -8.68
C GLY A 67 6.46 1.40 -7.95
N TRP A 68 6.77 1.74 -6.69
CA TRP A 68 7.75 1.03 -5.89
C TRP A 68 7.10 0.03 -4.94
N GLU A 69 7.88 -0.98 -4.57
CA GLU A 69 7.50 -2.00 -3.60
C GLU A 69 8.64 -2.22 -2.61
N CYS A 70 8.29 -2.27 -1.32
CA CYS A 70 9.23 -2.58 -0.25
C CYS A 70 9.09 -4.06 0.11
N VAL A 71 10.17 -4.82 -0.06
CA VAL A 71 10.24 -6.24 0.25
C VAL A 71 11.28 -6.50 1.33
N THR A 72 10.99 -7.43 2.22
CA THR A 72 11.96 -7.96 3.19
C THR A 72 12.47 -9.30 2.67
N VAL A 73 13.78 -9.44 2.51
CA VAL A 73 14.41 -10.65 1.96
C VAL A 73 15.50 -11.18 2.89
N CYS A 74 15.69 -12.49 2.91
CA CYS A 74 16.83 -13.15 3.54
C CYS A 74 17.84 -13.53 2.46
N VAL A 75 19.07 -13.04 2.58
CA VAL A 75 20.16 -13.30 1.64
C VAL A 75 21.44 -13.69 2.38
N PRO A 76 22.38 -14.43 1.76
CA PRO A 76 23.74 -14.61 2.27
C PRO A 76 24.41 -13.28 2.64
N VAL A 77 25.27 -13.29 3.66
CA VAL A 77 25.89 -12.08 4.23
C VAL A 77 26.66 -11.28 3.17
N GLU A 78 27.33 -11.98 2.26
CA GLU A 78 28.08 -11.42 1.14
C GLU A 78 27.20 -10.64 0.14
N LEU A 79 25.90 -10.89 0.10
CA LEU A 79 24.95 -10.18 -0.77
C LEU A 79 24.25 -9.00 -0.10
N VAL A 80 24.41 -8.82 1.22
CA VAL A 80 23.72 -7.76 1.98
C VAL A 80 24.06 -6.37 1.44
N GLU A 81 25.35 -6.07 1.22
CA GLU A 81 25.75 -4.77 0.66
C GLU A 81 25.28 -4.57 -0.78
N THR A 82 25.16 -5.65 -1.56
CA THR A 82 24.63 -5.57 -2.93
C THR A 82 23.15 -5.17 -2.91
N VAL A 83 22.33 -5.81 -2.06
CA VAL A 83 20.90 -5.46 -1.92
C VAL A 83 20.73 -4.03 -1.39
N ARG A 84 21.55 -3.62 -0.41
CA ARG A 84 21.57 -2.24 0.10
C ARG A 84 21.91 -1.25 -1.00
N GLU A 85 22.92 -1.54 -1.82
CA GLU A 85 23.35 -0.65 -2.89
C GLU A 85 22.30 -0.50 -3.99
N VAL A 86 21.56 -1.58 -4.33
CA VAL A 86 20.41 -1.48 -5.25
C VAL A 86 19.39 -0.47 -4.72
N GLY A 87 19.04 -0.55 -3.43
CA GLY A 87 18.11 0.38 -2.80
C GLY A 87 18.65 1.82 -2.79
N ARG A 88 19.92 2.03 -2.42
CA ARG A 88 20.57 3.35 -2.42
C ARG A 88 20.62 3.96 -3.82
N LYS A 89 21.00 3.18 -4.83
CA LYS A 89 21.08 3.63 -6.22
C LYS A 89 19.69 4.02 -6.74
N ALA A 90 18.69 3.18 -6.54
CA ALA A 90 17.32 3.49 -6.97
C ALA A 90 16.85 4.81 -6.35
N LYS A 91 17.10 5.04 -5.05
CA LYS A 91 16.73 6.30 -4.36
C LYS A 91 17.42 7.51 -4.99
N ARG A 92 18.72 7.42 -5.27
CA ARG A 92 19.48 8.50 -5.95
C ARG A 92 18.91 8.78 -7.34
N ASP A 93 18.67 7.74 -8.13
CA ASP A 93 18.14 7.86 -9.50
C ASP A 93 16.75 8.51 -9.51
N ALA A 94 15.97 8.34 -8.42
CA ALA A 94 14.68 8.98 -8.21
C ALA A 94 14.74 10.36 -7.51
N GLY A 95 15.93 10.89 -7.21
CA GLY A 95 16.11 12.17 -6.52
C GLY A 95 15.72 12.17 -5.03
N LEU A 96 15.72 11.00 -4.40
CA LEU A 96 15.39 10.82 -2.97
C LEU A 96 16.64 10.82 -2.11
N SER A 97 16.50 11.26 -0.84
CA SER A 97 17.59 11.18 0.14
C SER A 97 18.05 9.74 0.34
N VAL A 98 19.35 9.57 0.50
CA VAL A 98 20.01 8.31 0.81
C VAL A 98 20.65 8.49 2.17
N ASP A 99 20.06 7.85 3.18
CA ASP A 99 20.66 7.69 4.50
C ASP A 99 21.63 6.50 4.51
#